data_AF-V9IJ03-F1
#
_entry.id   AF-V9IJ03-F1
#
_cell.length_a   1.000
_cell.length_b   1.000
_cell.length_c   1.000
_cell.angle_alpha   90.00
_cell.angle_beta   90.00
_cell.angle_gamma   90.00
#
_symmetry.space_group_name_H-M   'P 1'
#
loop_
_entity.id
_entity.type
_entity.pdbx_description
1 polymer ?
#
loop_
_entity_poly.entity_id
_entity_poly.type
_entity_poly.pdbx_seq_one_letter_code
_entity_poly.pdbx_strand_id
1 'polypeptide(L)'
;MPFAWAARPLFRLYSNELDTSSDFPAIYRQEGNKIKDEELLKLLSEYRKPEKLSKLTVIPGWLKIKIESITDLSDNTLSTSLAPLKPFPLPPISEPTFEIAEFENISEKDVHPYTTYINHLYVYPQTLCFDTQKIFTRARNIACIIELRDDDSENTTPLRCIYGRPGTPLLCLRASCAVLHHNAIPSWYEEIKIRLPPKLHAKHHLLFSFYHISCDMNKKKENGVENCVGYAWSPLLHKGRLNVDMDMNVQTTTS
;
A
#
# COMPACT_ATOMS: atom_id res chain seq x y z
N MET A 1 -1.72 -1.79 -10.70
CA MET A 1 -2.35 -0.58 -11.22
C MET A 1 -3.73 -0.51 -10.62
N PRO A 2 -4.15 0.67 -10.14
CA PRO A 2 -5.52 0.93 -9.79
C PRO A 2 -6.37 0.64 -11.03
N PHE A 3 -7.56 0.07 -10.84
CA PHE A 3 -8.49 -0.14 -11.93
C PHE A 3 -9.16 1.17 -12.37
N ALA A 4 -9.47 2.02 -11.38
CA ALA A 4 -10.21 3.25 -11.54
C ALA A 4 -9.87 4.23 -10.42
N TRP A 5 -10.25 5.49 -10.60
CA TRP A 5 -10.15 6.53 -9.57
C TRP A 5 -11.38 7.43 -9.60
N ALA A 6 -11.66 8.05 -8.47
CA ALA A 6 -12.69 9.07 -8.31
C ALA A 6 -12.18 10.11 -7.31
N ALA A 7 -12.62 11.35 -7.43
CA ALA A 7 -12.22 12.42 -6.53
C ALA A 7 -13.42 13.34 -6.27
N ARG A 8 -13.42 13.96 -5.08
CA ARG A 8 -14.38 14.97 -4.65
C ARG A 8 -13.65 15.93 -3.70
N PRO A 9 -13.88 17.26 -3.79
CA PRO A 9 -13.37 18.20 -2.80
C PRO A 9 -13.92 17.90 -1.40
N LEU A 10 -13.07 17.93 -0.37
CA LEU A 10 -13.49 17.66 1.00
C LEU A 10 -14.31 18.82 1.61
N PHE A 11 -14.02 20.05 1.21
CA PHE A 11 -14.68 21.25 1.69
C PHE A 11 -15.47 21.94 0.57
N ARG A 12 -16.63 22.50 0.93
CA ARG A 12 -17.46 23.27 0.02
C ARG A 12 -16.75 24.55 -0.41
N LEU A 13 -16.89 24.88 -1.68
CA LEU A 13 -16.37 26.12 -2.24
C LEU A 13 -17.07 27.30 -1.52
N TYR A 14 -16.27 28.30 -1.13
CA TYR A 14 -16.68 29.58 -0.52
C TYR A 14 -17.08 29.55 0.97
N SER A 15 -17.70 28.47 1.47
CA SER A 15 -18.02 28.39 2.91
C SER A 15 -16.91 27.76 3.75
N ASN A 16 -15.97 27.03 3.14
CA ASN A 16 -14.96 26.20 3.83
C ASN A 16 -15.59 25.20 4.83
N GLU A 17 -16.88 24.92 4.68
CA GLU A 17 -17.56 23.91 5.47
C GLU A 17 -17.26 22.52 4.93
N LEU A 18 -17.19 21.54 5.83
CA LEU A 18 -17.03 20.14 5.46
C LEU A 18 -18.19 19.68 4.58
N ASP A 19 -17.89 19.14 3.40
CA ASP A 19 -18.94 18.60 2.53
C ASP A 19 -19.26 17.15 2.89
N THR A 20 -20.36 16.96 3.62
CA THR A 20 -20.85 15.64 4.06
C THR A 20 -21.63 14.88 2.99
N SER A 21 -21.75 15.42 1.76
CA SER A 21 -22.34 14.70 0.63
C SER A 21 -21.59 13.38 0.39
N SER A 22 -22.32 12.31 0.12
CA SER A 22 -21.73 10.98 0.04
C SER A 22 -21.32 10.55 -1.36
N ASP A 23 -21.83 11.25 -2.37
CA ASP A 23 -21.87 10.78 -3.73
C ASP A 23 -20.67 11.29 -4.53
N PHE A 24 -20.02 10.39 -5.26
CA PHE A 24 -18.95 10.74 -6.17
C PHE A 24 -19.50 10.96 -7.59
N PRO A 25 -19.07 12.02 -8.29
CA PRO A 25 -19.69 12.41 -9.56
C PRO A 25 -19.43 11.43 -10.70
N ALA A 26 -18.23 10.82 -10.75
CA ALA A 26 -17.89 9.80 -11.73
C ALA A 26 -16.71 8.95 -11.24
N ILE A 27 -16.65 7.72 -11.74
CA ILE A 27 -15.53 6.81 -11.59
C ILE A 27 -14.80 6.77 -12.94
N TYR A 28 -13.55 7.23 -12.97
CA TYR A 28 -12.75 7.29 -14.18
C TYR A 28 -11.84 6.07 -14.27
N ARG A 29 -11.72 5.50 -15.47
CA ARG A 29 -10.78 4.41 -15.73
C ARG A 29 -9.35 4.90 -15.54
N GLN A 30 -8.55 4.15 -14.78
CA GLN A 30 -7.13 4.41 -14.67
C GLN A 30 -6.41 3.80 -15.88
N GLU A 31 -5.89 4.65 -16.75
CA GLU A 31 -5.09 4.25 -17.90
C GLU A 31 -3.60 4.49 -17.58
N GLY A 32 -2.93 3.55 -16.91
CA GLY A 32 -1.58 3.83 -16.35
C GLY A 32 -0.47 4.12 -17.37
N ASN A 33 -0.68 3.84 -18.66
CA ASN A 33 0.25 4.27 -19.71
C ASN A 33 0.04 5.74 -20.16
N LYS A 34 -1.09 6.35 -19.81
CA LYS A 34 -1.53 7.69 -20.25
C LYS A 34 -1.78 8.68 -19.12
N ILE A 35 -1.99 8.19 -17.90
CA ILE A 35 -2.25 9.00 -16.71
C ILE A 35 -1.32 8.50 -15.62
N LYS A 36 -0.12 9.07 -15.60
CA LYS A 36 0.81 8.88 -14.47
C LYS A 36 0.41 9.76 -13.29
N ASP A 37 1.03 9.56 -12.13
CA ASP A 37 0.71 10.29 -10.91
C ASP A 37 0.85 11.82 -11.08
N GLU A 38 1.87 12.30 -11.79
CA GLU A 38 2.03 13.73 -12.09
C GLU A 38 0.88 14.30 -12.92
N GLU A 39 0.36 13.53 -13.88
CA GLU A 39 -0.78 13.93 -14.71
C GLU A 39 -2.08 13.88 -13.92
N LEU A 40 -2.24 12.86 -13.05
CA LEU A 40 -3.36 12.79 -12.13
C LEU A 40 -3.36 14.00 -11.18
N LEU A 41 -2.21 14.37 -10.61
CA LEU A 41 -2.09 15.57 -9.77
C LEU A 41 -2.44 16.86 -10.54
N LYS A 42 -2.05 16.98 -11.81
CA LYS A 42 -2.46 18.11 -12.68
C LYS A 42 -3.97 18.11 -12.93
N LEU A 43 -4.58 16.95 -13.17
CA LEU A 43 -6.04 16.84 -13.32
C LEU A 43 -6.77 17.22 -12.03
N LEU A 44 -6.24 16.82 -10.86
CA LEU A 44 -6.81 17.12 -9.56
C LEU A 44 -6.64 18.60 -9.17
N SER A 45 -5.51 19.23 -9.51
CA SER A 45 -5.33 20.66 -9.28
C SER A 45 -6.25 21.51 -10.16
N GLU A 46 -6.57 21.03 -11.36
CA GLU A 46 -7.54 21.62 -12.28
C GLU A 46 -8.95 21.02 -12.15
N TYR A 47 -9.27 20.28 -11.08
CA TYR A 47 -10.55 19.55 -10.94
C TYR A 47 -11.78 20.45 -11.13
N ARG A 48 -11.64 21.76 -10.87
CA ARG A 48 -12.66 22.78 -11.07
C ARG A 48 -13.01 23.06 -12.54
N LYS A 49 -12.22 22.58 -13.50
CA LYS A 49 -12.42 22.73 -14.95
C LYS A 49 -12.95 21.41 -15.52
N PRO A 50 -14.29 21.22 -15.62
CA PRO A 50 -14.89 19.94 -16.00
C PRO A 50 -14.50 19.47 -17.42
N GLU A 51 -14.05 20.38 -18.28
CA GLU A 51 -13.57 20.13 -19.65
C GLU A 51 -12.41 19.13 -19.73
N LYS A 52 -11.58 19.04 -18.68
CA LYS A 52 -10.46 18.10 -18.63
C LYS A 52 -10.93 16.70 -18.27
N LEU A 53 -11.86 16.60 -17.33
CA LEU A 53 -12.40 15.33 -16.82
C LEU A 53 -13.39 14.69 -17.82
N SER A 54 -14.10 15.49 -18.62
CA SER A 54 -15.05 14.98 -19.62
C SER A 54 -14.40 14.16 -20.74
N LYS A 55 -13.08 14.27 -20.92
CA LYS A 55 -12.31 13.49 -21.90
C LYS A 55 -11.92 12.10 -21.38
N LEU A 56 -12.06 11.86 -20.07
CA LEU A 56 -11.69 10.59 -19.45
C LEU A 56 -12.79 9.55 -19.66
N THR A 57 -12.39 8.29 -19.76
CA THR A 57 -13.36 7.18 -19.86
C THR A 57 -14.02 6.96 -18.51
N VAL A 58 -15.33 7.15 -18.45
CA VAL A 58 -16.14 6.87 -17.26
C VAL A 58 -16.50 5.38 -17.21
N ILE A 59 -16.31 4.77 -16.05
CA ILE A 59 -16.74 3.40 -15.76
C ILE A 59 -18.15 3.47 -15.15
N PRO A 60 -19.11 2.69 -15.67
CA PRO A 60 -20.43 2.59 -15.05
C PRO A 60 -20.32 2.07 -13.61
N GLY A 61 -20.91 2.80 -12.66
CA GLY A 61 -20.90 2.45 -11.25
C GLY A 61 -21.18 3.65 -10.35
N TRP A 62 -21.27 3.41 -9.05
CA TRP A 62 -21.42 4.44 -8.04
C TRP A 62 -20.49 4.14 -6.87
N LEU A 63 -19.94 5.20 -6.27
CA LEU A 63 -19.10 5.15 -5.09
C LEU A 63 -19.73 6.08 -4.04
N LYS A 64 -19.95 5.54 -2.84
CA LYS A 64 -20.53 6.29 -1.72
C LYS A 64 -19.55 6.31 -0.55
N ILE A 65 -19.05 7.48 -0.18
CA ILE A 65 -18.20 7.66 1.01
C ILE A 65 -18.86 8.70 1.90
N LYS A 66 -19.30 8.29 3.09
CA LYS A 66 -19.89 9.19 4.09
C LYS A 66 -18.75 9.83 4.88
N ILE A 67 -18.83 11.15 5.06
CA ILE A 67 -17.90 11.92 5.89
C ILE A 67 -18.72 12.61 6.97
N GLU A 68 -18.29 12.47 8.22
CA GLU A 68 -18.90 13.13 9.36
C GLU A 68 -17.83 13.62 10.33
N SER A 69 -18.14 14.71 11.04
CA SER A 69 -17.31 15.18 12.15
C SER A 69 -17.60 14.28 13.36
N ILE A 70 -16.55 13.77 13.97
CA ILE A 70 -16.62 12.89 15.14
C ILE A 70 -16.26 13.73 16.37
N THR A 71 -17.16 13.79 17.35
CA THR A 71 -16.91 14.46 18.65
C THR A 71 -16.43 13.49 19.72
N ASP A 72 -16.89 12.24 19.65
CA ASP A 72 -16.56 11.17 20.60
C ASP A 72 -15.98 9.97 19.86
N LEU A 73 -15.01 9.29 20.49
CA LEU A 73 -14.44 8.04 19.97
C LEU A 73 -15.52 6.97 19.77
N SER A 74 -15.65 6.48 18.53
CA SER A 74 -16.54 5.38 18.16
C SER A 74 -16.28 4.12 18.99
N ASP A 75 -17.31 3.28 19.11
CA ASP A 75 -17.14 1.95 19.69
C ASP A 75 -16.21 1.09 18.83
N ASN A 76 -15.54 0.14 19.47
CA ASN A 76 -14.61 -0.78 18.83
C ASN A 76 -13.51 -0.08 18.01
N THR A 77 -13.02 1.06 18.52
CA THR A 77 -11.93 1.80 17.88
C THR A 77 -10.57 1.20 18.20
N LEU A 78 -9.81 0.97 17.15
CA LEU A 78 -8.41 0.57 17.16
C LEU A 78 -7.53 1.78 16.85
N SER A 79 -6.43 1.90 17.58
CA SER A 79 -5.34 2.82 17.25
C SER A 79 -4.72 2.51 15.89
N THR A 80 -3.85 3.40 15.41
CA THR A 80 -3.06 3.16 14.18
C THR A 80 -2.25 1.86 14.26
N SER A 81 -1.84 1.40 15.45
CA SER A 81 -1.13 0.12 15.68
C SER A 81 -2.07 -1.09 15.81
N LEU A 82 -3.34 -0.93 15.46
CA LEU A 82 -4.42 -1.91 15.62
C LEU A 82 -4.61 -2.41 17.06
N ALA A 83 -4.20 -1.61 18.06
CA ALA A 83 -4.46 -1.88 19.47
C ALA A 83 -5.78 -1.22 19.90
N PRO A 84 -6.65 -1.91 20.66
CA PRO A 84 -7.93 -1.36 21.09
C PRO A 84 -7.75 -0.18 22.03
N LEU A 85 -8.42 0.94 21.74
CA LEU A 85 -8.38 2.15 22.58
C LEU A 85 -9.22 1.98 23.86
N LYS A 86 -10.32 1.22 23.74
CA LYS A 86 -11.18 0.80 24.85
C LYS A 86 -11.38 -0.71 24.74
N PRO A 87 -11.59 -1.44 25.85
CA PRO A 87 -11.93 -2.86 25.79
C PRO A 87 -13.16 -3.10 24.92
N PHE A 88 -13.07 -4.07 24.00
CA PHE A 88 -14.21 -4.44 23.15
C PHE A 88 -15.14 -5.38 23.91
N PRO A 89 -16.47 -5.29 23.70
CA PRO A 89 -17.37 -6.34 24.13
C PRO A 89 -17.02 -7.67 23.42
N LEU A 90 -17.23 -8.78 24.13
CA LEU A 90 -17.05 -10.13 23.62
C LEU A 90 -18.41 -10.84 23.60
N PRO A 91 -19.03 -11.10 22.43
CA PRO A 91 -18.55 -10.80 21.08
C PRO A 91 -18.65 -9.30 20.72
N PRO A 92 -17.92 -8.83 19.69
CA PRO A 92 -18.04 -7.46 19.20
C PRO A 92 -19.48 -7.14 18.77
N ILE A 93 -20.01 -6.03 19.26
CA ILE A 93 -21.40 -5.58 18.98
C ILE A 93 -21.45 -4.65 17.74
N SER A 94 -20.30 -4.11 17.33
CA SER A 94 -20.17 -3.18 16.21
C SER A 94 -18.93 -3.50 15.38
N GLU A 95 -18.94 -3.09 14.11
CA GLU A 95 -17.78 -3.19 13.24
C GLU A 95 -16.59 -2.40 13.82
N PRO A 96 -15.35 -2.86 13.60
CA PRO A 96 -14.17 -2.15 14.09
C PRO A 96 -13.98 -0.83 13.34
N THR A 97 -13.65 0.21 14.11
CA THR A 97 -13.17 1.49 13.55
C THR A 97 -11.66 1.54 13.73
N PHE A 98 -10.91 2.12 12.79
CA PHE A 98 -9.46 2.26 12.91
C PHE A 98 -9.05 3.71 12.71
N GLU A 99 -8.15 4.17 13.56
CA GLU A 99 -7.47 5.44 13.38
C GLU A 99 -6.51 5.35 12.19
N ILE A 100 -6.57 6.35 11.33
CA ILE A 100 -5.60 6.54 10.26
C ILE A 100 -4.50 7.45 10.79
N ALA A 101 -3.24 7.13 10.49
CA ALA A 101 -2.13 7.97 10.89
C ALA A 101 -2.24 9.33 10.20
N GLU A 102 -2.14 10.41 10.98
CA GLU A 102 -2.10 11.76 10.45
C GLU A 102 -0.74 12.04 9.81
N PHE A 103 -0.73 12.85 8.76
CA PHE A 103 0.52 13.40 8.22
C PHE A 103 1.11 14.39 9.21
N GLU A 104 2.44 14.45 9.29
CA GLU A 104 3.12 15.43 10.14
C GLU A 104 2.68 16.85 9.74
N ASN A 105 2.06 17.55 10.68
CA ASN A 105 1.63 18.92 10.46
C ASN A 105 2.85 19.85 10.54
N ILE A 106 2.93 20.81 9.63
CA ILE A 106 4.03 21.79 9.54
C ILE A 106 3.88 22.86 10.64
N SER A 107 2.68 23.01 11.20
CA SER A 107 2.36 23.97 12.27
C SER A 107 2.79 23.44 13.64
N GLU A 108 3.74 24.11 14.29
CA GLU A 108 4.19 23.80 15.66
C GLU A 108 3.05 23.78 16.69
N LYS A 109 1.96 24.53 16.43
CA LYS A 109 0.79 24.60 17.33
C LYS A 109 -0.03 23.32 17.35
N ASP A 110 0.09 22.51 16.31
CA ASP A 110 -0.66 21.27 16.14
C ASP A 110 0.21 20.04 16.47
N VAL A 111 1.46 20.27 16.91
CA VAL A 111 2.37 19.21 17.35
C VAL A 111 2.04 18.85 18.79
N HIS A 112 1.65 17.59 19.00
CA HIS A 112 1.37 17.03 20.32
C HIS A 112 2.47 16.02 20.68
N PRO A 113 2.83 15.88 21.98
CA PRO A 113 3.81 14.88 22.38
C PRO A 113 3.26 13.48 22.11
N TYR A 114 4.14 12.60 21.61
CA TYR A 114 3.81 11.19 21.47
C TYR A 114 3.51 10.58 22.85
N THR A 115 2.28 10.09 23.02
CA THR A 115 1.84 9.40 24.25
C THR A 115 2.06 7.89 24.21
N THR A 116 2.40 7.37 23.03
CA THR A 116 2.67 5.95 22.80
C THR A 116 3.90 5.79 21.93
N TYR A 117 4.67 4.74 22.18
CA TYR A 117 5.81 4.38 21.35
C TYR A 117 5.31 3.70 20.07
N ILE A 118 5.59 4.32 18.93
CA ILE A 118 5.29 3.79 17.61
C ILE A 118 6.57 3.77 16.79
N ASN A 119 6.95 2.59 16.32
CA ASN A 119 8.09 2.40 15.42
C ASN A 119 7.61 1.63 14.19
N HIS A 120 6.99 2.35 13.26
CA HIS A 120 6.46 1.80 12.03
C HIS A 120 7.36 2.19 10.85
N LEU A 121 7.56 1.25 9.94
CA LEU A 121 8.07 1.49 8.60
C LEU A 121 6.93 1.27 7.61
N TYR A 122 6.73 2.25 6.74
CA TYR A 122 5.78 2.17 5.64
C TYR A 122 6.55 1.93 4.35
N VAL A 123 6.23 0.84 3.66
CA VAL A 123 6.87 0.45 2.41
C VAL A 123 5.83 0.52 1.29
N TYR A 124 6.14 1.27 0.23
CA TYR A 124 5.28 1.42 -0.93
C TYR A 124 6.01 0.90 -2.17
N PRO A 125 5.80 -0.37 -2.58
CA PRO A 125 6.34 -0.88 -3.83
C PRO A 125 5.74 -0.07 -4.99
N GLN A 126 6.57 0.70 -5.69
CA GLN A 126 6.08 1.62 -6.74
C GLN A 126 5.84 0.90 -8.06
N THR A 127 6.92 0.43 -8.70
CA THR A 127 6.87 -0.23 -9.99
C THR A 127 7.99 -1.24 -10.13
N LEU A 128 7.78 -2.27 -10.93
CA LEU A 128 8.84 -3.17 -11.39
C LEU A 128 8.94 -3.05 -12.90
N CYS A 129 10.17 -2.98 -13.42
CA CYS A 129 10.44 -3.00 -14.86
C CYS A 129 11.04 -4.35 -15.23
N PHE A 130 10.22 -5.30 -15.70
CA PHE A 130 10.64 -6.67 -15.96
C PHE A 130 10.60 -7.05 -17.46
N ASP A 131 10.23 -6.12 -18.32
CA ASP A 131 10.09 -6.31 -19.77
C ASP A 131 11.43 -6.53 -20.50
N THR A 132 12.53 -5.98 -19.97
CA THR A 132 13.88 -6.14 -20.56
C THR A 132 14.62 -7.40 -20.09
N GLN A 133 14.00 -8.26 -19.28
CA GLN A 133 14.65 -9.46 -18.74
C GLN A 133 14.82 -10.55 -19.82
N LYS A 134 16.05 -11.04 -19.99
CA LYS A 134 16.40 -12.04 -21.02
C LYS A 134 16.14 -13.48 -20.59
N ILE A 135 16.19 -13.76 -19.29
CA ILE A 135 16.02 -15.13 -18.77
C ILE A 135 14.54 -15.53 -18.74
N PHE A 136 13.69 -14.65 -18.22
CA PHE A 136 12.26 -14.90 -18.00
C PHE A 136 11.37 -14.04 -18.93
N THR A 137 11.60 -14.12 -20.24
CA THR A 137 10.95 -13.27 -21.27
C THR A 137 9.41 -13.34 -21.33
N ARG A 138 8.81 -14.36 -20.71
CA ARG A 138 7.35 -14.57 -20.67
C ARG A 138 6.71 -14.16 -19.34
N ALA A 139 7.49 -13.74 -18.35
CA ALA A 139 6.95 -13.40 -17.04
C ALA A 139 6.13 -12.11 -17.10
N ARG A 140 4.79 -12.24 -16.98
CA ARG A 140 3.84 -11.13 -17.09
C ARG A 140 2.72 -11.14 -16.05
N ASN A 141 2.78 -12.05 -15.09
CA ASN A 141 1.84 -12.09 -13.96
C ASN A 141 2.73 -12.10 -12.72
N ILE A 142 3.23 -10.93 -12.32
CA ILE A 142 4.29 -10.86 -11.31
C ILE A 142 3.67 -10.60 -9.94
N ALA A 143 3.85 -11.55 -9.03
CA ALA A 143 3.65 -11.32 -7.60
C ALA A 143 4.92 -10.71 -7.01
N CYS A 144 4.75 -9.71 -6.14
CA CYS A 144 5.82 -9.14 -5.33
C CYS A 144 5.53 -9.51 -3.87
N ILE A 145 6.42 -10.30 -3.28
CA ILE A 145 6.36 -10.71 -1.87
C ILE A 145 7.39 -9.91 -1.09
N ILE A 146 6.95 -9.27 -0.02
CA ILE A 146 7.78 -8.45 0.85
C ILE A 146 7.92 -9.15 2.20
N GLU A 147 9.16 -9.30 2.66
CA GLU A 147 9.54 -9.86 3.96
C GLU A 147 10.50 -8.88 4.67
N LEU A 148 10.41 -8.79 6.00
CA LEU A 148 11.48 -8.18 6.80
C LEU A 148 12.30 -9.31 7.42
N ARG A 149 13.61 -9.29 7.22
CA ARG A 149 14.54 -10.28 7.76
C ARG A 149 15.53 -9.62 8.72
N ASP A 150 15.92 -10.36 9.75
CA ASP A 150 17.01 -10.01 10.65
C ASP A 150 18.36 -10.50 10.10
N ASP A 151 18.42 -11.67 9.47
CA ASP A 151 19.55 -12.14 8.66
C ASP A 151 19.15 -13.16 7.57
N ASP A 152 20.09 -13.56 6.70
CA ASP A 152 19.89 -14.46 5.54
C ASP A 152 20.53 -15.85 5.69
N SER A 153 20.81 -16.30 6.91
CA SER A 153 21.34 -17.65 7.12
C SER A 153 20.30 -18.71 6.73
N GLU A 154 20.71 -19.91 6.30
CA GLU A 154 19.81 -20.91 5.71
C GLU A 154 18.57 -21.30 6.54
N ASN A 155 18.60 -21.07 7.86
CA ASN A 155 17.52 -21.44 8.78
C ASN A 155 16.74 -20.24 9.34
N THR A 156 16.99 -19.02 8.87
CA THR A 156 16.27 -17.85 9.40
C THR A 156 14.90 -17.69 8.75
N THR A 157 13.91 -17.44 9.60
CA THR A 157 12.55 -17.12 9.17
C THR A 157 12.36 -15.62 9.17
N PRO A 158 11.54 -15.06 8.26
CA PRO A 158 11.17 -13.66 8.30
C PRO A 158 10.59 -13.25 9.66
N LEU A 159 10.71 -11.98 9.99
CA LEU A 159 10.12 -11.41 11.18
C LEU A 159 8.60 -11.31 11.02
N ARG A 160 7.85 -11.75 12.04
CA ARG A 160 6.39 -11.59 12.10
C ARG A 160 6.03 -10.18 12.57
N CYS A 161 6.16 -9.23 11.66
CA CYS A 161 6.05 -7.81 11.98
C CYS A 161 5.25 -6.99 10.95
N ILE A 162 4.72 -7.60 9.90
CA ILE A 162 3.95 -6.89 8.88
C ILE A 162 2.47 -6.93 9.28
N TYR A 163 1.78 -5.79 9.31
CA TYR A 163 0.34 -5.79 9.62
C TYR A 163 -0.44 -6.52 8.52
N GLY A 164 -1.27 -7.47 8.96
CA GLY A 164 -2.07 -8.30 8.07
C GLY A 164 -3.27 -7.57 7.47
N ARG A 165 -3.75 -8.06 6.32
CA ARG A 165 -5.04 -7.63 5.74
C ARG A 165 -6.21 -8.19 6.56
N PRO A 166 -7.43 -7.60 6.46
CA PRO A 166 -8.61 -8.15 7.12
C PRO A 166 -8.79 -9.65 6.84
N GLY A 167 -9.07 -10.43 7.89
CA GLY A 167 -9.18 -11.89 7.81
C GLY A 167 -7.86 -12.67 7.90
N THR A 168 -6.72 -11.98 8.01
CA THR A 168 -5.40 -12.61 8.27
C THR A 168 -4.95 -12.33 9.71
N PRO A 169 -3.93 -13.06 10.23
CA PRO A 169 -3.37 -12.75 11.54
C PRO A 169 -2.92 -11.29 11.64
N LEU A 170 -3.03 -10.69 12.84
CA LEU A 170 -2.65 -9.29 13.08
C LEU A 170 -1.27 -8.95 12.52
N LEU A 171 -0.29 -9.84 12.75
CA LEU A 171 1.05 -9.74 12.19
C LEU A 171 1.38 -10.98 11.36
N CYS A 172 1.84 -10.71 10.14
CA CYS A 172 2.25 -11.66 9.12
C CYS A 172 3.76 -11.65 8.96
N LEU A 173 4.28 -12.77 8.43
CA LEU A 173 5.69 -12.94 8.05
C LEU A 173 6.00 -12.29 6.70
N ARG A 174 4.98 -12.12 5.87
CA ARG A 174 5.08 -11.64 4.49
C ARG A 174 3.85 -10.82 4.12
N ALA A 175 4.04 -9.87 3.22
CA ALA A 175 2.95 -9.24 2.46
C ALA A 175 3.10 -9.60 0.98
N SER A 176 1.98 -9.67 0.27
CA SER A 176 1.95 -9.83 -1.18
C SER A 176 1.25 -8.63 -1.79
N CYS A 177 1.82 -8.07 -2.84
CA CYS A 177 1.12 -7.12 -3.69
C CYS A 177 0.12 -7.83 -4.60
N ALA A 178 -0.89 -7.10 -5.07
CA ALA A 178 -1.79 -7.59 -6.12
C ALA A 178 -1.03 -7.97 -7.41
N VAL A 179 -1.45 -9.08 -8.03
CA VAL A 179 -0.91 -9.55 -9.30
C VAL A 179 -1.74 -8.98 -10.44
N LEU A 180 -1.09 -8.26 -11.36
CA LEU A 180 -1.74 -7.73 -12.54
C LEU A 180 -1.61 -8.72 -13.69
N HIS A 181 -2.74 -9.03 -14.32
CA HIS A 181 -2.77 -9.98 -15.43
C HIS A 181 -2.07 -9.43 -16.67
N HIS A 182 -1.16 -10.24 -17.22
CA HIS A 182 -0.42 -10.00 -18.46
C HIS A 182 0.30 -8.63 -18.50
N ASN A 183 0.87 -8.22 -17.36
CA ASN A 183 1.70 -7.05 -17.20
C ASN A 183 3.14 -7.38 -16.72
N ALA A 184 4.14 -7.07 -17.55
CA ALA A 184 5.56 -7.18 -17.22
C ALA A 184 6.11 -5.94 -16.48
N ILE A 185 5.35 -4.85 -16.45
CA ILE A 185 5.71 -3.59 -15.80
C ILE A 185 4.60 -3.22 -14.79
N PRO A 186 4.41 -4.02 -13.73
CA PRO A 186 3.38 -3.72 -12.75
C PRO A 186 3.77 -2.49 -11.94
N SER A 187 2.81 -1.58 -11.76
CA SER A 187 2.84 -0.56 -10.72
C SER A 187 1.88 -0.92 -9.60
N TRP A 188 2.29 -0.76 -8.36
CA TRP A 188 1.49 -1.04 -7.18
C TRP A 188 1.22 0.26 -6.43
N TYR A 189 0.04 0.33 -5.80
CA TYR A 189 -0.41 1.48 -5.01
C TYR A 189 -0.79 0.95 -3.63
N GLU A 190 0.03 0.04 -3.13
CA GLU A 190 -0.19 -0.64 -1.86
C GLU A 190 0.76 -0.08 -0.81
N GLU A 191 0.22 0.10 0.39
CA GLU A 191 0.98 0.43 1.59
C GLU A 191 1.21 -0.85 2.40
N ILE A 192 2.47 -1.20 2.63
CA ILE A 192 2.85 -2.26 3.56
C ILE A 192 3.34 -1.63 4.85
N LYS A 193 2.55 -1.77 5.90
CA LYS A 193 2.88 -1.28 7.24
C LYS A 193 3.64 -2.34 8.03
N ILE A 194 4.82 -2.00 8.54
CA ILE A 194 5.72 -2.90 9.24
C ILE A 194 6.02 -2.34 10.64
N ARG A 195 5.82 -3.16 11.68
CA ARG A 195 6.19 -2.84 13.06
C ARG A 195 7.64 -3.20 13.33
N LEU A 196 8.53 -2.22 13.29
CA LEU A 196 9.96 -2.43 13.45
C LEU A 196 10.32 -2.95 14.85
N PRO A 197 11.32 -3.85 14.96
CA PRO A 197 11.88 -4.23 16.24
C PRO A 197 12.42 -3.03 17.04
N PRO A 198 12.38 -3.06 18.38
CA PRO A 198 12.93 -1.98 19.20
C PRO A 198 14.43 -1.74 18.98
N LYS A 199 15.17 -2.80 18.66
CA LYS A 199 16.61 -2.75 18.40
C LYS A 199 16.90 -3.21 16.98
N LEU A 200 17.17 -2.25 16.10
CA LEU A 200 17.65 -2.52 14.75
C LEU A 200 19.16 -2.79 14.75
N HIS A 201 19.63 -3.52 13.75
CA HIS A 201 21.05 -3.80 13.52
C HIS A 201 21.33 -3.96 12.02
N ALA A 202 22.60 -3.91 11.64
CA ALA A 202 23.04 -3.81 10.24
C ALA A 202 22.55 -4.94 9.32
N LYS A 203 22.27 -6.12 9.86
CA LYS A 203 21.74 -7.25 9.08
C LYS A 203 20.25 -7.14 8.72
N HIS A 204 19.49 -6.26 9.39
CA HIS A 204 18.07 -6.10 9.09
C HIS A 204 17.88 -5.51 7.69
N HIS A 205 17.05 -6.16 6.89
CA HIS A 205 16.76 -5.72 5.53
C HIS A 205 15.38 -6.17 5.08
N LEU A 206 14.82 -5.42 4.13
CA LEU A 206 13.65 -5.84 3.37
C LEU A 206 14.09 -6.77 2.25
N LEU A 207 13.41 -7.89 2.09
CA LEU A 207 13.55 -8.78 0.95
C LEU A 207 12.29 -8.70 0.10
N PHE A 208 12.48 -8.47 -1.19
CA PHE A 208 11.45 -8.51 -2.23
C PHE A 208 11.71 -9.74 -3.08
N SER A 209 10.73 -10.64 -3.13
CA SER A 209 10.77 -11.85 -3.96
C SER A 209 9.72 -11.76 -5.06
N PHE A 210 10.14 -11.94 -6.30
CA PHE A 210 9.28 -11.82 -7.47
C PHE A 210 8.96 -13.21 -8.03
N TYR A 211 7.67 -13.47 -8.24
CA TYR A 211 7.20 -14.74 -8.78
C TYR A 211 6.33 -14.52 -10.01
N HIS A 212 6.57 -15.29 -11.06
CA HIS A 212 5.61 -15.41 -12.14
C HIS A 212 4.51 -16.42 -11.78
N ILE A 213 3.27 -15.94 -11.82
CA ILE A 213 2.06 -16.74 -11.56
C ILE A 213 1.50 -17.29 -12.87
N SER A 214 1.59 -18.60 -13.04
CA SER A 214 1.11 -19.29 -14.23
C SER A 214 -0.41 -19.52 -14.18
N CYS A 215 -1.16 -18.88 -15.08
CA CYS A 215 -2.63 -19.00 -15.17
C CYS A 215 -3.12 -20.21 -15.99
N ASP A 216 -2.20 -21.04 -16.54
CA ASP A 216 -2.58 -22.24 -17.29
C ASP A 216 -3.30 -23.25 -16.38
N MET A 217 -4.63 -23.36 -16.53
CA MET A 217 -5.48 -24.30 -15.80
C MET A 217 -5.45 -25.73 -16.40
N ASN A 218 -4.99 -25.89 -17.64
CA ASN A 218 -5.14 -27.13 -18.42
C ASN A 218 -3.94 -28.09 -18.37
N LYS A 219 -2.85 -27.75 -17.67
CA LYS A 219 -1.68 -28.65 -17.53
C LYS A 219 -1.62 -29.17 -16.10
N LYS A 220 -1.60 -30.49 -15.93
CA LYS A 220 -1.15 -31.13 -14.68
C LYS A 220 0.29 -30.62 -14.44
N LYS A 221 0.43 -29.70 -13.49
CA LYS A 221 1.64 -28.86 -13.32
C LYS A 221 2.79 -29.70 -12.76
N GLU A 222 3.78 -30.04 -13.61
CA GLU A 222 5.10 -30.54 -13.17
C GLU A 222 5.90 -29.45 -12.45
N ASN A 223 5.76 -28.18 -12.88
CA ASN A 223 6.32 -27.01 -12.21
C ASN A 223 5.19 -26.23 -11.54
N GLY A 224 5.37 -25.85 -10.27
CA GLY A 224 4.37 -25.20 -9.44
C GLY A 224 3.69 -23.97 -10.08
N VAL A 225 2.60 -23.51 -9.45
CA VAL A 225 1.84 -22.33 -9.91
C VAL A 225 2.70 -21.06 -9.89
N GLU A 226 3.66 -21.01 -8.97
CA GLU A 226 4.56 -19.88 -8.74
C GLU A 226 5.96 -20.28 -9.17
N ASN A 227 6.56 -19.48 -10.05
CA ASN A 227 7.95 -19.65 -10.47
C ASN A 227 8.72 -18.42 -10.01
N CYS A 228 9.76 -18.60 -9.17
CA CYS A 228 10.61 -17.47 -8.79
C CYS A 228 11.31 -16.93 -10.04
N VAL A 229 11.30 -15.61 -10.21
CA VAL A 229 11.92 -14.93 -11.36
C VAL A 229 12.95 -13.89 -10.94
N GLY A 230 13.01 -13.55 -9.66
CA GLY A 230 14.06 -12.68 -9.14
C GLY A 230 13.85 -12.24 -7.71
N TYR A 231 14.86 -11.53 -7.21
CA TYR A 231 14.93 -10.98 -5.87
C TYR A 231 15.48 -9.56 -5.91
N ALA A 232 15.10 -8.76 -4.93
CA ALA A 232 15.67 -7.46 -4.63
C ALA A 232 15.70 -7.29 -3.12
N TRP A 233 16.65 -6.55 -2.56
CA TRP A 233 16.72 -6.32 -1.13
C TRP A 233 17.18 -4.91 -0.79
N SER A 234 16.77 -4.41 0.37
CA SER A 234 17.19 -3.08 0.86
C SER A 234 17.53 -3.12 2.35
N PRO A 235 18.75 -2.74 2.75
CA PRO A 235 19.14 -2.68 4.15
C PRO A 235 18.36 -1.58 4.88
N LEU A 236 17.91 -1.87 6.10
CA LEU A 236 17.24 -0.86 6.92
C LEU A 236 18.20 0.18 7.50
N LEU A 237 19.49 -0.18 7.68
CA LEU A 237 20.49 0.73 8.25
C LEU A 237 21.63 0.97 7.28
N HIS A 238 21.97 2.25 7.06
CA HIS A 238 23.19 2.67 6.38
C HIS A 238 24.02 3.54 7.33
N LYS A 239 25.26 3.11 7.62
CA LYS A 239 26.17 3.80 8.57
C LYS A 239 25.51 4.12 9.93
N GLY A 240 24.70 3.18 10.44
CA GLY A 240 24.02 3.30 11.73
C GLY A 240 22.78 4.20 11.74
N ARG A 241 22.37 4.75 10.59
CA ARG A 241 21.13 5.52 10.43
C ARG A 241 20.11 4.72 9.65
N LEU A 242 18.82 4.96 9.92
CA LEU A 242 17.72 4.40 9.14
C LEU A 242 17.83 4.88 7.68
N ASN A 243 17.76 3.93 6.76
CA ASN A 243 17.75 4.17 5.33
C ASN A 243 16.31 4.37 4.86
N VAL A 244 15.85 5.62 4.90
CA VAL A 244 14.46 6.03 4.60
C VAL A 244 14.37 6.95 3.37
N ASP A 245 15.30 6.82 2.42
CA ASP A 245 15.23 7.58 1.17
C ASP A 245 13.86 7.34 0.49
N MET A 246 13.19 8.42 0.10
CA MET A 246 11.78 8.38 -0.36
C MET A 246 11.59 7.50 -1.61
N ASP A 247 12.60 7.44 -2.49
CA ASP A 247 12.58 6.62 -3.70
C ASP A 247 13.86 5.81 -3.81
N MET A 248 13.76 4.50 -3.59
CA MET A 248 14.88 3.58 -3.75
C MET A 248 14.67 2.69 -4.98
N ASN A 249 15.56 2.85 -5.97
CA ASN A 249 15.67 1.89 -7.06
C ASN A 249 16.52 0.71 -6.61
N VAL A 250 15.89 -0.46 -6.44
CA VAL A 250 16.58 -1.69 -6.09
C VAL A 250 16.78 -2.54 -7.34
N GLN A 251 18.03 -2.93 -7.60
CA GLN A 251 18.33 -3.84 -8.72
C GLN A 251 17.76 -5.22 -8.43
N THR A 252 17.04 -5.77 -9.42
CA THR A 252 16.52 -7.13 -9.34
C THR A 252 17.56 -8.11 -9.86
N THR A 253 17.96 -9.07 -9.04
CA THR A 253 18.78 -10.22 -9.44
C THR A 253 17.87 -11.37 -9.83
N THR A 254 18.08 -11.98 -11.00
CA THR A 254 17.33 -13.17 -11.42
C THR A 254 17.72 -14.37 -10.56
N SER A 255 16.72 -15.16 -10.18
CA SER A 255 16.90 -16.47 -9.56
C SER A 255 17.52 -17.47 -10.52
#